data_AF-A6SV89-F1
#
_entry.id   AF-A6SV89-F1
#
_cell.length_a   1.000
_cell.length_b   1.000
_cell.length_c   1.000
_cell.angle_alpha   90.00
_cell.angle_beta   90.00
_cell.angle_gamma   90.00
#
_symmetry.space_group_name_H-M   'P 1'
#
loop_
_entity.id
_entity.type
_entity.pdbx_description
1 polymer ?
#
loop_
_entity_poly.entity_id
_entity_poly.type
_entity_poly.pdbx_seq_one_letter_code
_entity_poly.pdbx_strand_id
1 'polypeptide(L)'
;MYASKADFNLSVGHWGALDGSNEWQDCDSVVVFGLPTMPSAWAVCRYAALQGGVDTDWLASSHRPFVDHKDIRSALRSGQTDIQIIQAINRIRCRKVVDSEGNCLPSDIFILLPTGDQGDQRIETIKKAMPGIKVRDWVIEGLSAKTKTKGMQHKGSKGQTSILNYLANVPVGSYSASLLRKDIKISKSTLSRFQRTLDDIHSETRKTLLGFNVVFHKGGFGRGSDCVYEKRE
;
A
#
# COMPACT_ATOMS: atom_id res chain seq x y z
N MET A 1 19.77 33.95 4.33
CA MET A 1 18.94 34.18 3.12
C MET A 1 17.52 33.81 3.49
N TYR A 2 16.65 34.80 3.71
CA TYR A 2 15.24 34.55 3.96
C TYR A 2 14.58 34.17 2.64
N ALA A 3 13.97 32.99 2.56
CA ALA A 3 13.18 32.58 1.40
C ALA A 3 12.09 33.64 1.17
N SER A 4 12.08 34.27 0.00
CA SER A 4 11.01 35.17 -0.40
C SER A 4 9.70 34.41 -0.27
N LYS A 5 8.74 34.98 0.47
CA LYS A 5 7.39 34.45 0.56
C LYS A 5 6.83 34.48 -0.87
N ALA A 6 6.71 33.31 -1.49
CA ALA A 6 6.08 33.23 -2.81
C ALA A 6 4.62 33.66 -2.62
N ASP A 7 4.22 34.75 -3.25
CA ASP A 7 2.81 35.14 -3.33
C ASP A 7 2.13 34.20 -4.33
N PHE A 8 1.47 33.17 -3.82
CA PHE A 8 0.61 32.28 -4.59
C PHE A 8 -0.75 32.14 -3.91
N ASN A 9 -1.78 32.00 -4.73
CA ASN A 9 -3.12 31.66 -4.24
C ASN A 9 -3.23 30.14 -4.14
N LEU A 10 -3.56 29.65 -2.95
CA LEU A 10 -3.74 28.23 -2.69
C LEU A 10 -5.23 27.88 -2.64
N SER A 11 -5.62 26.90 -3.45
CA SER A 11 -6.94 26.26 -3.37
C SER A 11 -6.73 24.78 -3.07
N VAL A 12 -7.50 24.23 -2.13
CA VAL A 12 -7.37 22.85 -1.66
C VAL A 12 -8.60 22.06 -2.03
N GLY A 13 -8.41 20.87 -2.58
CA GLY A 13 -9.46 19.91 -2.87
C GLY A 13 -9.18 18.55 -2.23
N HIS A 14 -10.23 17.76 -2.05
CA HIS A 14 -10.14 16.40 -1.51
C HIS A 14 -10.72 15.39 -2.51
N TRP A 15 -10.19 14.17 -2.51
CA TRP A 15 -10.72 13.08 -3.32
C TRP A 15 -12.21 12.86 -3.02
N GLY A 16 -13.01 12.72 -4.08
CA GLY A 16 -14.48 12.63 -3.99
C GLY A 16 -15.22 13.97 -4.08
N ALA A 17 -14.54 15.11 -3.89
CA ALA A 17 -15.10 16.45 -4.07
C ALA A 17 -14.62 17.16 -5.36
N LEU A 18 -13.71 16.51 -6.11
CA LEU A 18 -13.17 17.06 -7.36
C LEU A 18 -14.12 16.86 -8.56
N ASP A 19 -14.94 15.81 -8.52
CA ASP A 19 -15.82 15.45 -9.62
C ASP A 19 -16.98 16.44 -9.73
N GLY A 20 -17.13 17.02 -10.93
CA GLY A 20 -18.20 18.00 -11.22
C GLY A 20 -17.93 19.43 -10.76
N SER A 21 -16.83 19.70 -10.05
CA SER A 21 -16.43 21.05 -9.65
C SER A 21 -15.58 21.75 -10.74
N ASN A 22 -15.72 23.07 -10.80
CA ASN A 22 -14.92 23.99 -11.63
C ASN A 22 -14.11 24.99 -10.81
N GLU A 23 -14.06 24.83 -9.48
CA GLU A 23 -13.40 25.77 -8.57
C GLU A 23 -11.91 26.00 -8.89
N TRP A 24 -11.23 25.01 -9.47
CA TRP A 24 -9.80 25.05 -9.77
C TRP A 24 -9.47 25.39 -11.22
N GLN A 25 -10.45 25.73 -12.06
CA GLN A 25 -10.27 25.88 -13.51
C GLN A 25 -9.25 26.95 -13.92
N ASP A 26 -9.00 27.93 -13.05
CA ASP A 26 -8.07 29.03 -13.29
C ASP A 26 -6.69 28.79 -12.64
N CYS A 27 -6.52 27.71 -11.88
CA CYS A 27 -5.21 27.31 -11.36
C CYS A 27 -4.28 26.94 -12.51
N ASP A 28 -3.01 27.32 -12.39
CA ASP A 28 -1.96 26.97 -13.36
C ASP A 28 -1.18 25.72 -13.00
N SER A 29 -1.18 25.38 -11.71
CA SER A 29 -0.39 24.30 -11.14
C SER A 29 -1.26 23.41 -10.28
N VAL A 30 -0.98 22.10 -10.28
CA VAL A 30 -1.59 21.14 -9.35
C VAL A 30 -0.53 20.33 -8.64
N VAL A 31 -0.70 20.18 -7.32
CA VAL A 31 0.11 19.29 -6.49
C VAL A 31 -0.77 18.17 -5.96
N VAL A 32 -0.55 16.96 -6.47
CA VAL A 32 -1.26 15.75 -6.04
C VAL A 32 -0.50 15.12 -4.89
N PHE A 33 -0.91 15.48 -3.68
CA PHE A 33 -0.36 14.95 -2.43
C PHE A 33 -1.16 13.74 -1.95
N GLY A 34 -0.65 12.55 -2.26
CA GLY A 34 -1.28 11.27 -1.92
C GLY A 34 -2.25 10.76 -3.00
N LEU A 35 -2.32 9.44 -3.13
CA LEU A 35 -3.16 8.78 -4.15
C LEU A 35 -4.51 8.36 -3.55
N PRO A 36 -5.61 8.43 -4.32
CA PRO A 36 -6.91 7.98 -3.86
C PRO A 36 -6.90 6.47 -3.65
N THR A 37 -7.38 6.04 -2.49
CA THR A 37 -7.51 4.63 -2.14
C THR A 37 -8.99 4.23 -2.11
N MET A 38 -9.37 3.33 -3.01
CA MET A 38 -10.73 2.79 -3.01
C MET A 38 -10.89 1.66 -1.97
N PRO A 39 -12.06 1.55 -1.33
CA PRO A 39 -12.40 0.40 -0.50
C PRO A 39 -12.22 -0.91 -1.28
N SER A 40 -11.78 -1.96 -0.60
CA SER A 40 -11.48 -3.25 -1.24
C SER A 40 -12.71 -3.90 -1.90
N ALA A 41 -13.91 -3.55 -1.44
CA ALA A 41 -15.19 -3.96 -2.00
C ALA A 41 -15.53 -3.27 -3.33
N TRP A 42 -15.02 -2.06 -3.60
CA TRP A 42 -15.38 -1.30 -4.80
C TRP A 42 -15.12 -2.08 -6.09
N ALA A 43 -13.94 -2.70 -6.22
CA ALA A 43 -13.60 -3.46 -7.42
C ALA A 43 -14.42 -4.75 -7.55
N VAL A 44 -14.80 -5.36 -6.43
CA VAL A 44 -15.66 -6.55 -6.41
C VAL A 44 -17.07 -6.18 -6.90
N CYS A 45 -17.66 -5.14 -6.31
CA CYS A 45 -18.98 -4.65 -6.70
C CYS A 45 -18.98 -4.17 -8.15
N ARG A 46 -17.92 -3.48 -8.60
CA ARG A 46 -17.80 -3.00 -9.98
C ARG A 46 -17.73 -4.16 -10.98
N TYR A 47 -16.94 -5.19 -10.67
CA TYR A 47 -16.87 -6.38 -11.51
C TYR A 47 -18.21 -7.11 -11.55
N ALA A 48 -18.82 -7.34 -10.38
CA ALA A 48 -20.09 -8.05 -10.28
C ALA A 48 -21.26 -7.31 -10.97
N ALA A 49 -21.27 -5.98 -10.92
CA ALA A 49 -22.26 -5.18 -11.64
C ALA A 49 -22.15 -5.31 -13.17
N LEU A 50 -20.95 -5.62 -13.69
CA LEU A 50 -20.72 -5.74 -15.13
C LEU A 50 -20.78 -7.18 -15.65
N GLN A 51 -20.42 -8.16 -14.82
CA GLN A 51 -20.28 -9.57 -15.21
C GLN A 51 -21.30 -10.51 -14.55
N GLY A 52 -22.10 -9.99 -13.61
CA GLY A 52 -23.01 -10.80 -12.79
C GLY A 52 -22.42 -11.19 -11.44
N GLY A 53 -23.18 -11.96 -10.66
CA GLY A 53 -22.77 -12.37 -9.31
C GLY A 53 -21.41 -13.07 -9.29
N VAL A 54 -20.61 -12.79 -8.26
CA VAL A 54 -19.34 -13.48 -8.00
C VAL A 54 -19.53 -14.49 -6.86
N ASP A 55 -18.92 -15.67 -7.00
CA ASP A 55 -18.98 -16.71 -5.98
C ASP A 55 -17.88 -16.57 -4.91
N THR A 56 -17.98 -17.39 -3.86
CA THR A 56 -17.04 -17.40 -2.73
C THR A 56 -15.62 -17.77 -3.16
N ASP A 57 -15.46 -18.66 -4.14
CA ASP A 57 -14.16 -19.13 -4.60
C ASP A 57 -13.41 -18.01 -5.33
N TRP A 58 -14.11 -17.26 -6.18
CA TRP A 58 -13.59 -16.07 -6.84
C TRP A 58 -13.20 -14.99 -5.82
N LEU A 59 -14.01 -14.77 -4.79
CA LEU A 59 -13.72 -13.81 -3.72
C LEU A 59 -12.45 -14.21 -2.94
N ALA A 60 -12.29 -15.50 -2.62
CA ALA A 60 -11.16 -16.03 -1.87
C ALA A 60 -9.87 -16.12 -2.70
N SER A 61 -9.97 -16.24 -4.03
CA SER A 61 -8.81 -16.43 -4.91
C SER A 61 -7.84 -15.23 -4.90
N SER A 62 -6.54 -15.51 -5.00
CA SER A 62 -5.49 -14.51 -5.26
C SER A 62 -5.20 -14.33 -6.76
N HIS A 63 -5.78 -15.17 -7.61
CA HIS A 63 -5.61 -15.15 -9.07
C HIS A 63 -6.99 -15.08 -9.76
N ARG A 64 -7.26 -13.96 -10.42
CA ARG A 64 -8.57 -13.66 -11.04
C ARG A 64 -8.34 -13.17 -12.47
N PRO A 65 -7.91 -14.07 -13.38
CA PRO A 65 -7.61 -13.68 -14.74
C PRO A 65 -8.89 -13.21 -15.45
N PHE A 66 -8.80 -12.12 -16.18
CA PHE A 66 -9.89 -11.60 -17.01
C PHE A 66 -9.32 -10.83 -18.18
N VAL A 67 -9.63 -11.27 -19.40
CA VAL A 67 -9.03 -10.74 -20.64
C VAL A 67 -7.50 -10.75 -20.49
N ASP A 68 -6.84 -9.60 -20.57
CA ASP A 68 -5.38 -9.46 -20.51
C ASP A 68 -4.86 -9.20 -19.09
N HIS A 69 -5.75 -9.18 -18.08
CA HIS A 69 -5.38 -8.91 -16.70
C HIS A 69 -5.19 -10.20 -15.91
N LYS A 70 -4.00 -10.36 -15.29
CA LYS A 70 -3.72 -11.49 -14.38
C LYS A 70 -4.59 -11.49 -13.12
N ASP A 71 -4.94 -10.30 -12.62
CA ASP A 71 -5.90 -10.10 -11.53
C ASP A 71 -6.73 -8.86 -11.82
N ILE A 72 -7.96 -9.09 -12.26
CA ILE A 72 -8.90 -8.03 -12.62
C ILE A 72 -9.20 -7.08 -11.45
N ARG A 73 -9.17 -7.57 -10.21
CA ARG A 73 -9.46 -6.75 -9.04
C ARG A 73 -8.38 -5.69 -8.84
N SER A 74 -7.11 -6.08 -8.97
CA SER A 74 -5.98 -5.16 -8.91
C SER A 74 -5.99 -4.18 -10.09
N ALA A 75 -6.30 -4.66 -11.29
CA ALA A 75 -6.42 -3.83 -12.49
C ALA A 75 -7.50 -2.74 -12.35
N LEU A 76 -8.70 -3.11 -11.91
CA LEU A 76 -9.80 -2.17 -11.67
C LEU A 76 -9.43 -1.11 -10.64
N ARG A 77 -8.77 -1.50 -9.54
CA ARG A 77 -8.35 -0.55 -8.50
C ARG A 77 -7.30 0.43 -9.02
N SER A 78 -6.28 -0.07 -9.72
CA SER A 78 -5.24 0.80 -10.28
C SER A 78 -5.82 1.75 -11.32
N GLY A 79 -6.63 1.23 -12.26
CA GLY A 79 -7.26 2.05 -13.29
C GLY A 79 -8.16 3.13 -12.72
N GLN A 80 -8.92 2.83 -11.65
CA GLN A 80 -9.74 3.84 -10.97
C GLN A 80 -8.90 4.95 -10.32
N THR A 81 -7.79 4.59 -9.67
CA THR A 81 -6.85 5.57 -9.13
C THR A 81 -6.30 6.46 -10.24
N ASP A 82 -5.92 5.88 -11.38
CA ASP A 82 -5.35 6.62 -12.50
C ASP A 82 -6.37 7.58 -13.12
N ILE A 83 -7.62 7.13 -13.30
CA ILE A 83 -8.73 7.98 -13.75
C ILE A 83 -8.91 9.18 -12.83
N GLN A 84 -8.90 8.98 -11.51
CA GLN A 84 -9.08 10.09 -10.56
C GLN A 84 -7.91 11.09 -10.60
N ILE A 85 -6.68 10.62 -10.76
CA ILE A 85 -5.52 11.50 -10.94
C ILE A 85 -5.67 12.35 -12.20
N ILE A 86 -6.01 11.71 -13.33
CA ILE A 86 -6.23 12.40 -14.61
C ILE A 86 -7.36 13.43 -14.48
N GLN A 87 -8.46 13.06 -13.80
CA GLN A 87 -9.56 13.97 -13.56
C GLN A 87 -9.12 15.18 -12.72
N ALA A 88 -8.32 14.97 -11.67
CA ALA A 88 -7.77 16.04 -10.85
C ALA A 88 -6.88 16.99 -11.64
N ILE A 89 -5.99 16.45 -12.50
CA ILE A 89 -5.18 17.24 -13.41
C ILE A 89 -6.10 18.07 -14.33
N ASN A 90 -7.10 17.43 -14.93
CA ASN A 90 -8.05 18.09 -15.81
C ASN A 90 -8.99 19.07 -15.08
N ARG A 91 -8.83 19.34 -13.78
CA ARG A 91 -9.56 20.44 -13.11
C ARG A 91 -8.87 21.79 -13.22
N ILE A 92 -7.59 21.85 -13.56
CA ILE A 92 -6.86 23.11 -13.74
C ILE A 92 -7.00 23.67 -15.15
N ARG A 93 -6.31 24.78 -15.46
CA ARG A 93 -6.41 25.49 -16.74
C ARG A 93 -5.97 24.69 -17.97
N CYS A 94 -5.39 23.50 -17.82
CA CYS A 94 -4.92 22.67 -18.95
C CYS A 94 -6.04 22.17 -19.87
N ARG A 95 -7.31 22.32 -19.47
CA ARG A 95 -8.50 22.08 -20.32
C ARG A 95 -9.23 23.36 -20.78
N LYS A 96 -8.73 24.54 -20.40
CA LYS A 96 -9.34 25.83 -20.73
C LYS A 96 -8.80 26.30 -22.06
N VAL A 97 -9.61 26.17 -23.10
CA VAL A 97 -9.31 26.67 -24.44
C VAL A 97 -9.22 28.19 -24.38
N VAL A 98 -8.13 28.75 -24.92
CA VAL A 98 -7.87 30.19 -24.92
C VAL A 98 -7.94 30.84 -26.30
N ASP A 99 -8.06 30.05 -27.37
CA ASP A 99 -8.16 30.55 -28.75
C ASP A 99 -9.04 29.67 -29.64
N SER A 100 -9.25 30.11 -30.88
CA SER A 100 -10.04 29.39 -31.88
C SER A 100 -9.39 28.10 -32.39
N GLU A 101 -8.10 27.89 -32.11
CA GLU A 101 -7.36 26.70 -32.53
C GLU A 101 -7.45 25.56 -31.50
N GLY A 102 -8.02 25.83 -30.32
CA GLY A 102 -8.15 24.82 -29.26
C GLY A 102 -6.95 24.75 -28.32
N ASN A 103 -6.06 25.73 -28.34
CA ASN A 103 -4.87 25.73 -27.48
C ASN A 103 -5.26 26.01 -26.02
N CYS A 104 -4.44 25.48 -25.11
CA CYS A 104 -4.53 25.73 -23.67
C CYS A 104 -3.25 26.41 -23.18
N LEU A 105 -3.36 27.18 -22.09
CA LEU A 105 -2.16 27.74 -21.44
C LEU A 105 -1.32 26.64 -20.78
N PRO A 106 0.00 26.83 -20.66
CA PRO A 106 0.88 25.88 -19.98
C PRO A 106 0.43 25.60 -18.55
N SER A 107 0.61 24.37 -18.08
CA SER A 107 0.29 23.99 -16.69
C SER A 107 1.32 23.04 -16.13
N ASP A 108 1.63 23.21 -14.84
CA ASP A 108 2.59 22.38 -14.13
C ASP A 108 1.88 21.37 -13.22
N ILE A 109 2.33 20.13 -13.27
CA ILE A 109 1.70 19.02 -12.56
C ILE A 109 2.76 18.34 -11.71
N PHE A 110 2.56 18.34 -10.40
CA PHE A 110 3.44 17.71 -9.43
C PHE A 110 2.71 16.55 -8.76
N ILE A 111 3.24 15.34 -8.84
CA ILE A 111 2.58 14.13 -8.31
C ILE A 111 3.59 13.33 -7.50
N LEU A 112 3.20 12.96 -6.28
CA LEU A 112 3.94 11.98 -5.50
C LEU A 112 3.51 10.57 -5.88
N LEU A 113 4.41 9.84 -6.54
CA LEU A 113 4.17 8.46 -6.97
C LEU A 113 4.97 7.45 -6.13
N PRO A 114 4.45 6.23 -5.93
CA PRO A 114 5.23 5.14 -5.36
C PRO A 114 6.40 4.78 -6.28
N THR A 115 7.50 4.29 -5.70
CA THR A 115 8.66 3.86 -6.48
C THR A 115 8.44 2.49 -7.14
N GLY A 116 9.08 2.27 -8.29
CA GLY A 116 9.02 1.03 -9.07
C GLY A 116 7.82 0.94 -10.01
N ASP A 117 7.53 -0.27 -10.49
CA ASP A 117 6.59 -0.56 -11.58
C ASP A 117 5.22 0.12 -11.42
N GLN A 118 4.74 0.23 -10.18
CA GLN A 118 3.47 0.89 -9.86
C GLN A 118 3.48 2.39 -10.15
N GLY A 119 4.58 3.09 -9.90
CA GLY A 119 4.72 4.50 -10.27
C GLY A 119 4.88 4.65 -11.78
N ASP A 120 5.74 3.82 -12.37
CA ASP A 120 6.06 3.87 -13.80
C ASP A 120 4.82 3.62 -14.66
N GLN A 121 4.01 2.61 -14.32
CA GLN A 121 2.74 2.33 -15.00
C GLN A 121 1.79 3.53 -14.96
N ARG A 122 1.73 4.27 -13.86
CA ARG A 122 0.87 5.46 -13.74
C ARG A 122 1.34 6.58 -14.64
N ILE A 123 2.65 6.81 -14.72
CA ILE A 123 3.23 7.78 -15.63
C ILE A 123 2.84 7.45 -17.07
N GLU A 124 2.95 6.18 -17.46
CA GLU A 124 2.55 5.74 -18.81
C GLU A 124 1.05 5.89 -19.07
N THR A 125 0.18 5.56 -18.10
CA THR A 125 -1.26 5.80 -18.21
C THR A 125 -1.59 7.29 -18.40
N ILE A 126 -0.94 8.17 -17.62
CA ILE A 126 -1.12 9.63 -17.73
C ILE A 126 -0.65 10.13 -19.10
N LYS A 127 0.53 9.72 -19.56
CA LYS A 127 1.05 10.08 -20.90
C LYS A 127 0.09 9.66 -22.01
N LYS A 128 -0.49 8.46 -21.91
CA LYS A 128 -1.47 7.96 -22.87
C LYS A 128 -2.76 8.80 -22.86
N ALA A 129 -3.22 9.22 -21.69
CA ALA A 129 -4.43 10.02 -21.54
C ALA A 129 -4.23 11.50 -21.88
N MET A 130 -3.00 12.00 -21.79
CA MET A 130 -2.64 13.40 -22.00
C MET A 130 -1.49 13.53 -23.01
N PRO A 131 -1.77 13.40 -24.31
CA PRO A 131 -0.75 13.53 -25.35
C PRO A 131 -0.04 14.88 -25.27
N GLY A 132 1.30 14.87 -25.39
CA GLY A 132 2.12 16.09 -25.35
C GLY A 132 2.59 16.52 -23.96
N ILE A 133 2.19 15.82 -22.89
CA ILE A 133 2.72 16.08 -21.55
C ILE A 133 4.24 15.82 -21.50
N LYS A 134 4.98 16.73 -20.86
CA LYS A 134 6.44 16.61 -20.68
C LYS A 134 6.74 16.15 -19.26
N VAL A 135 7.14 14.89 -19.10
CA VAL A 135 7.50 14.33 -17.80
C VAL A 135 8.94 14.69 -17.45
N ARG A 136 9.14 15.19 -16.23
CA ARG A 136 10.46 15.54 -15.68
C ARG A 136 10.57 14.99 -14.27
N ASP A 137 11.76 14.54 -13.91
CA ASP A 137 12.03 14.14 -12.53
C ASP A 137 11.99 15.37 -11.63
N TRP A 138 11.12 15.31 -10.62
CA TRP A 138 11.03 16.33 -9.60
C TRP A 138 11.80 15.88 -8.36
N VAL A 139 13.07 16.27 -8.29
CA VAL A 139 13.93 16.01 -7.13
C VAL A 139 13.62 17.06 -6.06
N ILE A 140 12.97 16.64 -4.98
CA ILE A 140 12.74 17.53 -3.83
C ILE A 140 13.96 17.45 -2.92
N GLU A 141 14.76 18.50 -2.90
CA GLU A 141 15.91 18.62 -2.01
C GLU A 141 15.46 18.54 -0.53
N GLY A 142 16.15 17.75 0.27
CA GLY A 142 15.80 17.53 1.69
C GLY A 142 14.73 16.45 1.94
N LEU A 143 13.95 16.06 0.93
CA LEU A 143 13.21 14.80 0.93
C LEU A 143 14.13 13.71 0.37
N SER A 144 15.19 13.37 1.10
CA SER A 144 15.75 12.03 0.90
C SER A 144 14.62 11.07 1.23
N ALA A 145 13.99 10.47 0.22
CA ALA A 145 13.40 9.17 0.44
C ALA A 145 14.50 8.42 1.16
N LYS A 146 14.30 8.07 2.43
CA LYS A 146 15.09 6.99 3.01
C LYS A 146 14.65 5.81 2.17
N THR A 147 15.30 5.66 1.02
CA THR A 147 15.29 4.46 0.23
C THR A 147 15.59 3.44 1.29
N LYS A 148 14.58 2.65 1.68
CA LYS A 148 14.87 1.36 2.25
C LYS A 148 15.61 0.70 1.11
N THR A 149 16.93 0.89 1.10
CA THR A 149 17.84 0.07 0.35
C THR A 149 17.27 -1.32 0.49
N LYS A 150 17.15 -2.03 -0.63
CA LYS A 150 17.07 -3.48 -0.61
C LYS A 150 18.40 -4.02 -0.03
N GLY A 151 18.79 -3.57 1.15
CA GLY A 151 19.67 -4.28 2.04
C GLY A 151 18.82 -5.43 2.53
N MET A 152 19.06 -6.59 1.92
CA MET A 152 19.01 -7.89 2.57
C MET A 152 17.99 -7.94 3.73
N GLN A 153 16.74 -8.30 3.39
CA GLN A 153 15.71 -8.58 4.40
C GLN A 153 16.15 -9.77 5.26
N HIS A 154 16.92 -9.51 6.30
CA HIS A 154 17.03 -10.36 7.47
C HIS A 154 17.01 -9.47 8.71
N LYS A 155 15.81 -9.29 9.26
CA LYS A 155 15.49 -9.54 10.68
C LYS A 155 14.13 -8.93 10.98
N GLY A 156 13.31 -9.72 11.67
CA GLY A 156 11.88 -9.50 11.86
C GLY A 156 11.49 -8.11 12.38
N SER A 157 10.20 -7.81 12.24
CA SER A 157 9.59 -6.65 12.90
C SER A 157 10.04 -6.59 14.38
N LYS A 158 10.21 -5.39 14.97
CA LYS A 158 10.68 -5.24 16.38
C LYS A 158 10.02 -6.25 17.35
N GLY A 159 8.71 -6.51 17.17
CA GLY A 159 7.98 -7.51 17.95
C GLY A 159 8.42 -8.96 17.73
N GLN A 160 8.76 -9.37 16.51
CA GLN A 160 9.31 -10.70 16.22
C GLN A 160 10.68 -10.90 16.87
N THR A 161 11.55 -9.90 16.82
CA THR A 161 12.85 -9.94 17.49
C THR A 161 12.68 -10.04 19.02
N SER A 162 11.73 -9.30 19.60
CA SER A 162 11.43 -9.41 21.04
C SER A 162 10.91 -10.80 21.44
N ILE A 163 10.06 -11.42 20.60
CA ILE A 163 9.57 -12.80 20.85
C ILE A 163 10.73 -13.80 20.80
N LEU A 164 11.58 -13.73 19.77
CA LEU A 164 12.73 -14.62 19.62
C LEU A 164 13.72 -14.47 20.76
N ASN A 165 14.05 -13.23 21.16
CA ASN A 165 14.96 -12.98 22.27
C ASN A 165 14.42 -13.48 23.60
N TYR A 166 13.11 -13.33 23.84
CA TYR A 166 12.48 -13.90 25.03
C TYR A 166 12.59 -15.42 25.02
N LEU A 167 12.16 -16.08 23.94
CA LEU A 167 12.19 -17.55 23.82
C LEU A 167 13.62 -18.13 23.85
N ALA A 168 14.63 -17.38 23.40
CA ALA A 168 16.02 -17.78 23.53
C ALA A 168 16.48 -17.83 25.00
N ASN A 169 15.98 -16.93 25.86
CA ASN A 169 16.48 -16.74 27.22
C ASN A 169 15.57 -17.30 28.33
N VAL A 170 14.39 -17.82 27.99
CA VAL A 170 13.53 -18.47 29.00
C VAL A 170 14.15 -19.80 29.49
N PRO A 171 13.86 -20.21 30.73
CA PRO A 171 14.18 -21.56 31.22
C PRO A 171 13.57 -22.67 30.36
N VAL A 172 14.04 -23.91 30.57
CA VAL A 172 13.39 -25.11 30.03
C VAL A 172 11.97 -25.19 30.60
N GLY A 173 10.99 -25.44 29.74
CA GLY A 173 9.58 -25.44 30.14
C GLY A 173 8.60 -25.15 29.02
N SER A 174 7.32 -25.14 29.38
CA SER A 174 6.20 -24.93 28.46
C SER A 174 5.56 -23.57 28.67
N TYR A 175 5.47 -22.78 27.60
CA TYR A 175 5.00 -21.40 27.62
C TYR A 175 3.80 -21.22 26.69
N SER A 176 2.66 -20.81 27.25
CA SER A 176 1.47 -20.50 26.43
C SER A 176 1.62 -19.16 25.71
N ALA A 177 0.99 -19.02 24.54
CA ALA A 177 1.03 -17.77 23.80
C ALA A 177 0.37 -16.62 24.57
N SER A 178 -0.63 -16.92 25.42
CA SER A 178 -1.23 -15.96 26.33
C SER A 178 -0.27 -15.45 27.40
N LEU A 179 0.55 -16.32 27.98
CA LEU A 179 1.57 -15.96 28.98
C LEU A 179 2.67 -15.13 28.31
N LEU A 180 3.20 -15.61 27.19
CA LEU A 180 4.21 -14.90 26.40
C LEU A 180 3.74 -13.48 26.06
N ARG A 181 2.50 -13.32 25.61
CA ARG A 181 1.92 -12.00 25.31
C ARG A 181 1.96 -11.05 26.51
N LYS A 182 1.66 -11.54 27.71
CA LYS A 182 1.65 -10.74 28.94
C LYS A 182 3.07 -10.33 29.34
N ASP A 183 4.01 -11.27 29.30
CA ASP A 183 5.37 -11.07 29.76
C ASP A 183 6.15 -10.06 28.91
N ILE A 184 6.05 -10.16 27.58
CA ILE A 184 6.73 -9.24 26.66
C ILE A 184 5.86 -8.06 26.20
N LYS A 185 4.65 -7.91 26.78
CA LYS A 185 3.71 -6.80 26.53
C LYS A 185 3.45 -6.52 25.05
N ILE A 186 3.29 -7.57 24.24
CA ILE A 186 3.00 -7.42 22.81
C ILE A 186 1.50 -7.49 22.50
N SER A 187 1.11 -6.88 21.38
CA SER A 187 -0.27 -6.97 20.90
C SER A 187 -0.63 -8.38 20.40
N LYS A 188 -1.91 -8.75 20.50
CA LYS A 188 -2.42 -10.03 19.97
C LYS A 188 -2.20 -10.17 18.46
N SER A 189 -2.31 -9.07 17.71
CA SER A 189 -2.10 -9.07 16.26
C SER A 189 -0.63 -9.28 15.88
N THR A 190 0.31 -8.73 16.66
CA THR A 190 1.75 -8.98 16.48
C THR A 190 2.08 -10.46 16.70
N LEU A 191 1.55 -11.07 17.77
CA LEU A 191 1.78 -12.47 18.08
C LEU A 191 1.15 -13.41 17.04
N SER A 192 -0.08 -13.13 16.60
CA SER A 192 -0.74 -13.90 15.55
C SER A 192 0.02 -13.83 14.21
N ARG A 193 0.57 -12.66 13.87
CA ARG A 193 1.41 -12.50 12.67
C ARG A 193 2.70 -13.31 12.77
N PHE A 194 3.32 -13.35 13.96
CA PHE A 194 4.50 -14.19 14.22
C PHE A 194 4.17 -15.68 14.08
N GLN A 195 3.10 -16.15 14.71
CA GLN A 195 2.65 -17.55 14.64
C GLN A 195 2.37 -17.99 13.21
N ARG A 196 1.78 -17.12 12.38
CA ARG A 196 1.56 -17.41 10.96
C ARG A 196 2.87 -17.65 10.19
N THR A 197 4.00 -17.09 10.63
CA THR A 197 5.31 -17.41 10.02
C THR A 197 5.82 -18.80 10.40
N LEU A 198 5.32 -19.39 11.50
CA LEU A 198 5.71 -20.73 11.95
C LEU A 198 4.89 -21.85 11.28
N ASP A 199 3.76 -21.50 10.67
CA ASP A 199 2.95 -22.44 9.88
C ASP A 199 3.72 -22.96 8.65
N ASP A 200 4.63 -22.16 8.09
CA ASP A 200 5.59 -22.60 7.08
C ASP A 200 6.75 -23.37 7.73
N ILE A 201 6.92 -24.62 7.33
CA ILE A 201 7.95 -25.53 7.86
C ILE A 201 9.38 -25.09 7.49
N HIS A 202 9.53 -24.36 6.39
CA HIS A 202 10.82 -23.89 5.90
C HIS A 202 11.16 -22.47 6.33
N SER A 203 10.30 -21.83 7.13
CA SER A 203 10.51 -20.44 7.53
C SER A 203 11.75 -20.26 8.40
N GLU A 204 12.47 -19.16 8.16
CA GLU A 204 13.67 -18.82 8.92
C GLU A 204 13.39 -18.64 10.41
N THR A 205 12.19 -18.14 10.74
CA THR A 205 11.72 -18.03 12.13
C THR A 205 11.63 -19.38 12.82
N ARG A 206 11.14 -20.41 12.13
CA ARG A 206 11.00 -21.76 12.69
C ARG A 206 12.35 -22.44 12.87
N LYS A 207 13.26 -22.28 11.91
CA LYS A 207 14.66 -22.74 12.04
C LYS A 207 15.37 -22.08 13.22
N THR A 208 15.17 -20.77 13.38
CA THR A 208 15.74 -20.02 14.50
C THR A 208 15.22 -20.52 15.85
N LEU A 209 13.92 -20.82 15.97
CA LEU A 209 13.35 -21.40 17.20
C LEU A 209 13.91 -22.80 17.50
N LEU A 210 14.05 -23.64 16.47
CA LEU A 210 14.69 -24.96 16.64
C LEU A 210 16.15 -24.82 17.10
N GLY A 211 16.88 -23.81 16.61
CA GLY A 211 18.22 -23.48 17.09
C GLY A 211 18.28 -23.01 18.55
N PHE A 212 17.15 -22.62 19.14
CA PHE A 212 17.01 -22.32 20.57
C PHE A 212 16.42 -23.48 21.38
N ASN A 213 16.31 -24.68 20.79
CA ASN A 213 15.62 -25.85 21.34
C ASN A 213 14.15 -25.58 21.68
N VAL A 214 13.50 -24.66 20.96
CA VAL A 214 12.08 -24.32 21.14
C VAL A 214 11.22 -24.95 20.05
N VAL A 215 10.26 -25.77 20.46
CA VAL A 215 9.27 -26.40 19.58
C VAL A 215 7.93 -25.69 19.72
N PHE A 216 7.33 -25.33 18.58
CA PHE A 216 6.02 -24.70 18.52
C PHE A 216 4.92 -25.74 18.31
N HIS A 217 3.94 -25.75 19.21
CA HIS A 217 2.74 -26.57 19.14
C HIS A 217 1.52 -25.68 18.92
N LYS A 218 0.86 -25.87 17.77
CA LYS A 218 -0.41 -25.20 17.48
C LYS A 218 -1.50 -25.85 18.32
N GLY A 219 -2.29 -25.03 19.01
CA GLY A 219 -3.49 -25.52 19.70
C GLY A 219 -4.48 -26.15 18.70
N GLY A 220 -5.29 -27.10 19.17
CA GLY A 220 -6.33 -27.75 18.35
C GLY A 220 -7.38 -26.78 17.81
N PHE A 221 -8.35 -27.28 17.03
CA PHE A 221 -9.43 -26.45 16.50
C PHE A 221 -10.54 -26.24 17.56
N GLY A 222 -10.72 -25.00 18.05
CA GLY A 222 -11.83 -24.65 18.95
C GLY A 222 -11.72 -23.26 19.59
N ARG A 223 -12.84 -22.74 20.13
CA ARG A 223 -12.79 -21.54 21.00
C ARG A 223 -12.10 -21.92 22.31
N GLY A 224 -10.88 -21.42 22.53
CA GLY A 224 -10.11 -21.63 23.76
C GLY A 224 -8.78 -22.38 23.59
N SER A 225 -8.47 -22.86 22.38
CA SER A 225 -7.20 -23.51 22.08
C SER A 225 -6.05 -22.48 22.02
N ASP A 226 -5.14 -22.51 23.00
CA ASP A 226 -3.94 -21.68 22.99
C ASP A 226 -2.78 -22.42 22.30
N CYS A 227 -1.87 -21.67 21.68
CA CYS A 227 -0.64 -22.23 21.15
C CYS A 227 0.43 -22.29 22.25
N VAL A 228 1.30 -23.28 22.18
CA VAL A 228 2.31 -23.55 23.20
C VAL A 228 3.71 -23.57 22.58
N TYR A 229 4.67 -22.98 23.27
CA TYR A 229 6.09 -23.02 22.95
C TYR A 229 6.79 -23.85 24.02
N GLU A 230 7.36 -24.99 23.64
CA GLU A 230 8.07 -25.89 24.54
C GLU A 230 9.58 -25.71 24.33
N LYS A 231 10.30 -25.27 25.36
CA LYS A 231 11.76 -25.24 25.36
C LYS A 231 12.29 -26.52 25.99
N ARG A 232 13.12 -27.23 25.23
CA ARG A 232 13.76 -28.50 25.61
C ARG A 232 15.22 -28.25 25.98
N GLU A 233 15.82 -29.22 26.67
CA GLU A 233 17.28 -29.25 26.92
C GLU A 233 18.05 -29.32 25.59
#